data_AF-A0ABD3FQQ2-F1
#
_entry.id   AF-A0ABD3FQQ2-F1
#
_cell.length_a   1.000
_cell.length_b   1.000
_cell.length_c   1.000
_cell.angle_alpha   90.00
_cell.angle_beta   90.00
_cell.angle_gamma   90.00
#
_symmetry.space_group_name_H-M   'P 1'
#
loop_
_entity.id
_entity.type
_entity.pdbx_description
1 polymer ?
#
loop_
_entity_poly.entity_id
_entity_poly.type
_entity_poly.pdbx_seq_one_letter_code
_entity_poly.pdbx_strand_id
1 'polypeptide(L)'
;MKTCQDEMEERNKGLPQLIVVVKEDKSEDSYSDIKRKSDTVLGVFSQCIVAKNIRGAKPQICANLCLKINMKLGGKNSILREPLPLVSTAPTIIIGADVEHPRPGMGSQPSHAAVEASMDRYAAKYVARVAAQKASSDIQQLPHMLHDLFLAFIKSTNRKPEHVSSSTWHITPAVFLLPVIYC
;
A
#
# COMPACT_ATOMS: atom_id res chain seq x y z
N MET A 1 26.74 14.53 -6.27
CA MET A 1 25.29 14.82 -6.34
C MET A 1 24.78 14.72 -4.92
N LYS A 2 24.40 15.85 -4.29
CA LYS A 2 23.81 15.80 -2.94
C LYS A 2 22.46 15.09 -3.03
N THR A 3 22.21 14.16 -2.13
CA THR A 3 20.89 13.51 -2.05
C THR A 3 19.91 14.48 -1.40
N CYS A 4 18.60 14.33 -1.69
CA CYS A 4 17.59 15.15 -1.02
C CYS A 4 17.61 14.99 0.50
N GLN A 5 18.14 13.87 1.03
CA GLN A 5 18.34 13.69 2.45
C GLN A 5 19.44 14.58 3.01
N ASP A 6 20.60 14.64 2.35
CA ASP A 6 21.72 15.50 2.78
C ASP A 6 21.27 16.97 2.89
N GLU A 7 20.47 17.44 1.94
CA GLU A 7 19.93 18.81 1.96
C GLU A 7 18.87 19.03 3.06
N MET A 8 18.11 18.00 3.45
CA MET A 8 17.11 18.11 4.52
C MET A 8 17.73 18.01 5.91
N GLU A 9 18.78 17.20 6.06
CA GLU A 9 19.62 17.13 7.25
C GLU A 9 20.33 18.47 7.49
N GLU A 10 20.92 19.07 6.44
CA GLU A 10 21.51 20.42 6.50
C GLU A 10 20.49 21.49 6.95
N ARG A 11 19.21 21.33 6.60
CA ARG A 11 18.14 22.26 6.99
C ARG A 11 17.56 22.00 8.38
N ASN A 12 17.98 20.92 9.05
CA ASN A 12 17.52 20.49 10.37
C ASN A 12 15.97 20.39 10.49
N LYS A 13 15.29 20.00 9.41
CA LYS A 13 13.81 19.90 9.36
C LYS A 13 13.27 18.49 9.59
N GLY A 14 14.14 17.55 9.94
CA GLY A 14 13.81 16.12 10.06
C GLY A 14 13.54 15.45 8.71
N LEU A 15 13.14 14.18 8.76
CA LEU A 15 12.84 13.40 7.56
C LEU A 15 11.55 13.89 6.89
N PRO A 16 11.50 13.94 5.54
CA PRO A 16 10.28 14.28 4.82
C PRO A 16 9.19 13.23 5.04
N GLN A 17 7.92 13.66 5.08
CA GLN A 17 6.78 12.75 5.14
C GLN A 17 6.39 12.17 3.76
N LEU A 18 6.74 12.88 2.69
CA LEU A 18 6.44 12.50 1.31
C LEU A 18 7.51 13.05 0.36
N ILE A 19 7.93 12.24 -0.61
CA ILE A 19 8.77 12.65 -1.73
C ILE A 19 7.93 12.64 -3.01
N VAL A 20 7.79 13.79 -3.68
CA VAL A 20 7.14 13.85 -5.00
C VAL A 20 8.21 13.71 -6.08
N VAL A 21 8.07 12.71 -6.95
CA VAL A 21 9.04 12.44 -8.01
C VAL A 21 8.45 12.73 -9.37
N VAL A 22 9.07 13.62 -10.12
CA VAL A 22 8.66 13.94 -11.50
C VAL A 22 9.48 13.09 -12.47
N LYS A 23 8.82 12.18 -13.18
CA LYS A 23 9.43 11.32 -14.21
C LYS A 23 9.25 11.93 -15.59
N GLU A 24 10.22 11.78 -16.47
CA GLU A 24 10.10 12.22 -17.87
C GLU A 24 9.10 11.37 -18.65
N ASP A 25 9.11 10.06 -18.39
CA ASP A 25 8.32 9.07 -19.10
C ASP A 25 7.59 8.07 -18.17
N LYS A 26 6.92 7.09 -18.79
CA LYS A 26 6.23 5.99 -18.12
C LYS A 26 7.11 4.74 -17.94
N SER A 27 8.44 4.83 -18.06
CA SER A 27 9.35 3.69 -17.87
C SER A 27 9.08 2.99 -16.53
N GLU A 28 8.97 1.66 -16.58
CA GLU A 28 8.76 0.81 -15.41
C GLU A 28 10.04 0.66 -14.59
N ASP A 29 11.20 0.49 -15.22
CA ASP A 29 12.49 0.31 -14.52
C ASP A 29 12.80 1.46 -13.57
N SER A 30 12.68 2.69 -14.07
CA SER A 30 12.88 3.89 -13.25
C SER A 30 11.86 4.00 -12.13
N TYR A 31 10.60 3.60 -12.37
CA TYR A 31 9.57 3.59 -11.33
C TYR A 31 9.90 2.58 -10.23
N SER A 32 10.27 1.35 -10.61
CA SER A 32 10.63 0.26 -9.71
C SER A 32 11.83 0.62 -8.83
N ASP A 33 12.85 1.26 -9.39
CA ASP A 33 14.01 1.73 -8.61
C ASP A 33 13.67 2.82 -7.61
N ILE A 34 12.85 3.79 -8.01
CA ILE A 34 12.37 4.86 -7.12
C ILE A 34 11.61 4.25 -5.94
N LYS A 35 10.65 3.39 -6.26
CA LYS A 35 9.78 2.68 -5.31
C LYS A 35 10.57 1.81 -4.34
N ARG A 36 11.47 0.97 -4.85
CA ARG A 36 12.37 0.16 -4.02
C ARG A 36 13.17 1.02 -3.04
N LYS A 37 13.80 2.10 -3.52
CA LYS A 37 14.61 2.97 -2.64
C LYS A 37 13.75 3.70 -1.61
N SER A 38 12.62 4.29 -2.02
CA SER A 38 11.76 5.03 -1.11
C SER A 38 11.16 4.15 -0.02
N ASP A 39 10.69 2.95 -0.39
CA ASP A 39 9.87 2.13 0.49
C ASP A 39 10.73 1.17 1.35
N THR A 40 11.91 0.74 0.87
CA THR A 40 12.76 -0.22 1.59
C THR A 40 14.02 0.40 2.22
N VAL A 41 14.62 1.42 1.60
CA VAL A 41 15.89 2.02 2.07
C VAL A 41 15.62 3.26 2.90
N LEU A 42 14.77 4.16 2.40
CA LEU A 42 14.49 5.44 3.05
C LEU A 42 13.35 5.38 4.06
N GLY A 43 12.37 4.49 3.83
CA GLY A 43 11.16 4.41 4.64
C GLY A 43 10.29 5.67 4.54
N VAL A 44 10.31 6.36 3.39
CA VAL A 44 9.55 7.58 3.13
C VAL A 44 8.59 7.34 1.98
N PHE A 45 7.32 7.72 2.15
CA PHE A 45 6.35 7.61 1.07
C PHE A 45 6.77 8.42 -0.15
N SER A 46 6.68 7.84 -1.34
CA SER A 46 6.93 8.53 -2.60
C SER A 46 5.68 8.65 -3.45
N GLN A 47 5.56 9.70 -4.25
CA GLN A 47 4.50 9.88 -5.24
C GLN A 47 5.08 10.28 -6.60
N CYS A 48 5.11 9.33 -7.52
CA CYS A 48 5.60 9.55 -8.88
C CYS A 48 4.53 10.23 -9.76
N ILE A 49 4.95 11.19 -10.58
CA ILE A 49 4.10 11.92 -11.54
C ILE A 49 4.89 12.03 -12.86
N VAL A 50 4.27 11.69 -13.98
CA VAL A 50 4.93 11.91 -15.29
C VAL A 50 4.83 13.38 -15.66
N ALA A 51 5.92 14.00 -16.10
CA ALA A 51 6.03 15.42 -16.41
C ALA A 51 4.93 15.90 -17.38
N LYS A 52 4.54 15.05 -18.33
CA LYS A 52 3.43 15.32 -19.26
C LYS A 52 2.08 15.56 -18.58
N ASN A 53 1.84 14.97 -17.41
CA ASN A 53 0.61 15.14 -16.64
C ASN A 53 0.63 16.43 -15.80
N ILE A 54 1.82 16.99 -15.56
CA ILE A 54 2.00 18.29 -14.90
C ILE A 54 1.77 19.41 -15.91
N ARG A 55 2.30 19.25 -17.14
CA ARG A 55 2.07 20.17 -18.25
C ARG A 55 0.59 20.13 -18.66
N GLY A 56 -0.17 21.13 -18.20
CA GLY A 56 -1.63 21.22 -18.41
C GLY A 56 -2.49 20.65 -17.27
N ALA A 57 -1.88 20.29 -16.13
CA ALA A 57 -2.47 19.93 -14.83
C ALA A 57 -4.00 19.82 -14.79
N LYS A 58 -4.55 18.78 -15.44
CA LYS A 58 -6.01 18.62 -15.54
C LYS A 58 -6.59 18.41 -14.14
N PRO A 59 -7.71 19.07 -13.76
CA PRO A 59 -8.29 18.95 -12.42
C PRO A 59 -8.51 17.51 -11.97
N GLN A 60 -8.93 16.62 -12.88
CA GLN A 60 -9.13 15.20 -12.59
C GLN A 60 -7.82 14.47 -12.22
N ILE A 61 -6.70 14.81 -12.86
CA ILE A 61 -5.39 14.23 -12.55
C ILE A 61 -4.94 14.71 -11.17
N CYS A 62 -5.08 16.01 -10.90
CA CYS A 62 -4.76 16.59 -9.60
C CYS A 62 -5.60 15.97 -8.47
N ALA A 63 -6.91 15.80 -8.69
CA ALA A 63 -7.79 15.13 -7.73
C ALA A 63 -7.31 13.69 -7.44
N ASN A 64 -7.04 12.90 -8.46
CA ASN A 64 -6.54 11.53 -8.29
C ASN A 64 -5.17 11.47 -7.58
N LEU A 65 -4.31 12.46 -7.81
CA LEU A 65 -3.04 12.58 -7.11
C LEU A 65 -3.25 12.88 -5.62
N CYS A 66 -4.12 13.84 -5.29
CA CYS A 66 -4.47 14.18 -3.92
C CYS A 66 -5.08 12.98 -3.19
N LEU A 67 -5.95 12.20 -3.84
CA LEU A 67 -6.52 10.99 -3.25
C LEU A 67 -5.44 9.96 -2.86
N LYS A 68 -4.41 9.79 -3.68
CA LYS A 68 -3.28 8.89 -3.39
C LYS A 68 -2.40 9.41 -2.25
N ILE A 69 -2.08 10.70 -2.27
CA ILE A 69 -1.26 11.34 -1.24
C ILE A 69 -1.97 11.29 0.12
N ASN A 70 -3.26 11.60 0.15
CA ASN A 70 -4.06 11.59 1.37
C ASN A 70 -4.00 10.21 2.05
N MET A 71 -4.15 9.12 1.29
CA MET A 71 -4.07 7.76 1.84
C MET A 71 -2.68 7.40 2.36
N LYS A 72 -1.60 7.79 1.64
CA LYS A 72 -0.21 7.55 2.08
C LYS A 72 0.10 8.23 3.40
N LEU A 73 -0.40 9.46 3.59
CA LEU A 73 -0.21 10.23 4.81
C LEU A 73 -1.22 9.85 5.92
N GLY A 74 -1.94 8.75 5.77
CA GLY A 74 -2.86 8.24 6.80
C GLY A 74 -4.20 8.98 6.86
N GLY A 75 -4.56 9.73 5.83
CA GLY A 75 -5.89 10.28 5.63
C GLY A 75 -6.91 9.24 5.17
N LYS A 76 -8.16 9.68 5.02
CA LYS A 76 -9.29 8.89 4.49
C LYS A 76 -9.98 9.69 3.41
N ASN A 77 -10.17 9.11 2.24
CA ASN A 77 -10.84 9.80 1.14
C ASN A 77 -12.36 9.77 1.28
N SER A 78 -12.90 8.64 1.73
CA SER A 78 -14.32 8.44 1.95
C SER A 78 -14.54 7.44 3.08
N ILE A 79 -15.67 7.59 3.75
CA ILE A 79 -16.20 6.63 4.72
C ILE A 79 -17.67 6.40 4.36
N LEU A 80 -18.19 5.23 4.69
CA LEU A 80 -19.61 4.96 4.50
C LEU A 80 -20.44 5.82 5.46
N ARG A 81 -21.49 6.44 4.91
CA ARG A 81 -22.42 7.26 5.69
C ARG A 81 -23.22 6.40 6.67
N GLU A 82 -23.67 5.25 6.20
CA GLU A 82 -24.42 4.29 7.01
C GLU A 82 -23.45 3.25 7.61
N PRO A 83 -23.69 2.85 8.87
CA PRO A 83 -22.87 1.82 9.49
C PRO A 83 -23.05 0.49 8.76
N LEU A 84 -21.93 -0.11 8.33
CA LEU A 84 -21.94 -1.48 7.85
C LEU A 84 -22.39 -2.42 8.98
N PRO A 85 -23.41 -3.28 8.75
CA PRO A 85 -23.73 -4.36 9.66
C PRO A 85 -22.48 -5.20 9.94
N LEU A 86 -22.37 -5.75 11.15
CA LEU A 86 -21.19 -6.51 11.65
C LEU A 86 -19.94 -5.67 11.91
N VAL A 87 -19.51 -4.84 10.94
CA VAL A 87 -18.27 -4.03 11.03
C VAL A 87 -18.43 -2.90 12.05
N SER A 88 -19.61 -2.30 12.11
CA SER A 88 -19.85 -1.13 12.97
C SER A 88 -20.30 -1.48 14.39
N THR A 89 -20.74 -2.72 14.62
CA THR A 89 -21.32 -3.18 15.89
C THR A 89 -20.28 -3.71 16.86
N ALA A 90 -19.19 -4.27 16.35
CA ALA A 90 -18.08 -4.80 17.15
C ALA A 90 -16.75 -4.58 16.40
N PRO A 91 -15.60 -4.59 17.09
CA PRO A 91 -14.28 -4.56 16.46
C PRO A 91 -14.17 -5.67 15.42
N THR A 92 -14.18 -5.27 14.17
CA THR A 92 -14.15 -6.20 13.04
C THR A 92 -12.94 -5.88 12.21
N ILE A 93 -12.18 -6.91 11.86
CA ILE A 93 -11.07 -6.82 10.92
C ILE A 93 -11.49 -7.47 9.60
N ILE A 94 -11.37 -6.71 8.52
CA ILE A 94 -11.61 -7.17 7.15
C ILE A 94 -10.27 -7.52 6.54
N ILE A 95 -10.14 -8.74 5.99
CA ILE A 95 -8.90 -9.28 5.46
C ILE A 95 -9.07 -9.63 3.98
N GLY A 96 -8.19 -9.08 3.14
CA GLY A 96 -8.03 -9.45 1.74
C GLY A 96 -6.77 -10.27 1.55
N ALA A 97 -6.80 -11.26 0.67
CA ALA A 97 -5.61 -12.06 0.36
C ALA A 97 -5.57 -12.43 -1.14
N ASP A 98 -4.37 -12.40 -1.71
CA ASP A 98 -4.10 -12.72 -3.11
C ASP A 98 -2.70 -13.34 -3.30
N VAL A 99 -2.52 -14.09 -4.39
CA VAL A 99 -1.23 -14.64 -4.82
C VAL A 99 -1.01 -14.32 -6.28
N GLU A 100 0.03 -13.53 -6.55
CA GLU A 100 0.47 -13.23 -7.91
C GLU A 100 1.47 -14.28 -8.40
N HIS A 101 1.14 -14.94 -9.51
CA HIS A 101 2.01 -15.91 -10.17
C HIS A 101 2.83 -15.26 -11.29
N PRO A 102 4.07 -15.73 -11.53
CA PRO A 102 4.84 -15.30 -12.68
C PRO A 102 4.13 -15.67 -13.98
N ARG A 103 4.28 -14.83 -15.01
CA ARG A 103 3.71 -15.12 -16.33
C ARG A 103 4.34 -16.39 -16.93
N PRO A 104 3.58 -17.16 -17.72
CA PRO A 104 4.13 -18.29 -18.47
C PRO A 104 5.36 -17.86 -19.27
N GLY A 105 6.48 -18.58 -19.12
CA GLY A 105 7.74 -18.28 -19.79
C GLY A 105 8.77 -17.47 -18.98
N MET A 106 8.43 -16.97 -17.80
CA MET A 106 9.37 -16.23 -16.91
C MET A 106 10.25 -17.13 -16.02
N GLY A 107 10.41 -18.41 -16.37
CA GLY A 107 11.32 -19.34 -15.68
C GLY A 107 10.94 -19.62 -14.22
N SER A 108 11.94 -19.69 -13.34
CA SER A 108 11.83 -20.07 -11.92
C SER A 108 11.50 -18.90 -10.98
N GLN A 109 10.83 -17.86 -11.46
CA GLN A 109 10.46 -16.73 -10.61
C GLN A 109 9.49 -17.17 -9.50
N PRO A 110 9.61 -16.62 -8.28
CA PRO A 110 8.70 -16.92 -7.19
C PRO A 110 7.31 -16.34 -7.46
N SER A 111 6.29 -16.88 -6.79
CA SER A 111 5.02 -16.18 -6.64
C SER A 111 5.08 -15.21 -5.47
N HIS A 112 4.26 -14.17 -5.50
CA HIS A 112 4.18 -13.19 -4.41
C HIS A 112 2.81 -13.29 -3.75
N ALA A 113 2.80 -13.70 -2.48
CA ALA A 113 1.59 -13.69 -1.67
C ALA A 113 1.46 -12.38 -0.93
N ALA A 114 0.23 -11.91 -0.79
CA ALA A 114 -0.09 -10.74 0.00
C ALA A 114 -1.37 -10.89 0.78
N VAL A 115 -1.35 -10.34 1.99
CA VAL A 115 -2.49 -10.30 2.89
C VAL A 115 -2.60 -8.88 3.42
N GLU A 116 -3.77 -8.29 3.26
CA GLU A 116 -4.09 -6.95 3.74
C GLU A 116 -5.21 -7.00 4.76
N ALA A 117 -5.19 -6.07 5.71
CA ALA A 117 -6.25 -5.98 6.71
C ALA A 117 -6.63 -4.53 7.03
N SER A 118 -7.91 -4.32 7.32
CA SER A 118 -8.43 -3.02 7.75
C SER A 118 -7.93 -2.66 9.15
N MET A 119 -7.56 -1.40 9.38
CA MET A 119 -6.96 -0.91 10.63
C MET A 119 -7.86 0.05 11.41
N ASP A 120 -9.11 0.24 10.96
CA ASP A 120 -10.08 1.07 11.64
C ASP A 120 -11.52 0.59 11.46
N ARG A 121 -12.42 1.15 12.28
CA ARG A 121 -13.85 0.85 12.28
C ARG A 121 -14.60 1.24 11.00
N TYR A 122 -13.95 1.98 10.10
CA TYR A 122 -14.56 2.47 8.87
C TYR A 122 -14.18 1.62 7.66
N ALA A 123 -13.29 0.63 7.85
CA ALA A 123 -12.65 -0.08 6.75
C ALA A 123 -12.05 0.87 5.70
N ALA A 124 -11.44 1.97 6.17
CA ALA A 124 -10.91 3.03 5.29
C ALA A 124 -9.38 3.08 5.29
N LYS A 125 -8.73 2.37 6.23
CA LYS A 125 -7.27 2.26 6.32
C LYS A 125 -6.88 0.80 6.29
N TYR A 126 -5.86 0.47 5.50
CA TYR A 126 -5.36 -0.89 5.37
C TYR A 126 -3.85 -0.94 5.56
N VAL A 127 -3.36 -2.06 6.08
CA VAL A 127 -1.95 -2.44 6.14
C VAL A 127 -1.84 -3.80 5.48
N ALA A 128 -0.76 -4.05 4.74
CA ALA A 128 -0.50 -5.38 4.17
C ALA A 128 0.83 -5.98 4.63
N ARG A 129 0.93 -7.28 4.38
CA ARG A 129 2.11 -8.11 4.47
C ARG A 129 2.29 -8.82 3.14
N VAL A 130 3.54 -8.91 2.71
CA VAL A 130 3.94 -9.50 1.43
C VAL A 130 5.08 -10.47 1.65
N ALA A 131 5.06 -11.60 0.93
CA ALA A 131 6.18 -12.53 0.91
C ALA A 131 6.31 -13.19 -0.46
N ALA A 132 7.56 -13.36 -0.90
CA ALA A 132 7.89 -14.26 -2.00
C ALA A 132 7.78 -15.71 -1.52
N GLN A 133 7.25 -16.58 -2.38
CA GLN A 133 7.03 -17.99 -2.10
C GLN A 133 7.22 -18.84 -3.36
N LYS A 134 7.29 -20.16 -3.18
CA LYS A 134 7.30 -21.08 -4.33
C LYS A 134 6.00 -20.93 -5.12
N ALA A 135 6.05 -21.23 -6.41
CA ALA A 135 4.87 -21.22 -7.28
C ALA A 135 3.80 -22.17 -6.74
N SER A 136 2.79 -21.59 -6.09
CA SER A 136 1.70 -22.29 -5.41
C SER A 136 0.58 -21.29 -5.17
N SER A 137 -0.66 -21.73 -5.37
CA SER A 137 -1.86 -20.93 -5.11
C SER A 137 -2.12 -20.72 -3.61
N ASP A 138 -1.44 -21.45 -2.73
CA ASP A 138 -1.61 -21.33 -1.27
C ASP A 138 -0.66 -20.28 -0.68
N ILE A 139 -1.12 -19.51 0.30
CA ILE A 139 -0.28 -18.53 1.01
C ILE A 139 0.53 -19.25 2.11
N GLN A 140 1.80 -19.51 1.84
CA GLN A 140 2.65 -20.35 2.70
C GLN A 140 2.91 -19.75 4.08
N GLN A 141 3.02 -18.41 4.16
CA GLN A 141 3.29 -17.69 5.40
C GLN A 141 2.04 -17.07 6.03
N LEU A 142 0.85 -17.56 5.65
CA LEU A 142 -0.43 -16.97 6.10
C LEU A 142 -0.52 -16.79 7.62
N PRO A 143 -0.15 -17.78 8.47
CA PRO A 143 -0.23 -17.61 9.92
C PRO A 143 0.63 -16.44 10.45
N HIS A 144 1.84 -16.27 9.91
CA HIS A 144 2.76 -15.19 10.30
C HIS A 144 2.23 -13.83 9.84
N MET A 145 1.76 -13.73 8.61
CA MET A 145 1.17 -12.50 8.06
C MET A 145 -0.07 -12.07 8.84
N LEU A 146 -0.96 -13.02 9.15
CA LEU A 146 -2.15 -12.75 9.95
C LEU A 146 -1.80 -12.31 11.37
N HIS A 147 -0.85 -12.98 12.02
CA HIS A 147 -0.39 -12.61 13.36
C HIS A 147 0.08 -11.14 13.40
N ASP A 148 0.92 -10.73 12.46
CA ASP A 148 1.38 -9.35 12.33
C ASP A 148 0.24 -8.35 12.11
N LEU A 149 -0.73 -8.70 11.26
CA LEU A 149 -1.89 -7.85 10.97
C LEU A 149 -2.81 -7.72 12.18
N PHE A 150 -3.01 -8.78 12.96
CA PHE A 150 -3.77 -8.73 14.22
C PHE A 150 -3.08 -7.85 15.26
N LEU A 151 -1.75 -7.95 15.40
CA LEU A 151 -0.99 -7.06 16.27
C LEU A 151 -1.09 -5.59 15.82
N ALA A 152 -0.99 -5.34 14.51
CA ALA A 152 -1.16 -4.01 13.95
C ALA A 152 -2.58 -3.45 14.20
N PHE A 153 -3.60 -4.29 14.09
CA PHE A 153 -4.99 -3.93 14.39
C PHE A 153 -5.18 -3.56 15.86
N ILE A 154 -4.66 -4.37 16.79
CA ILE A 154 -4.75 -4.09 18.23
C ILE A 154 -4.01 -2.79 18.55
N LYS A 155 -2.83 -2.57 17.98
CA LYS A 155 -2.07 -1.32 18.15
C LYS A 155 -2.84 -0.10 17.63
N SER A 156 -3.58 -0.24 16.53
CA SER A 156 -4.30 0.85 15.87
C SER A 156 -5.64 1.18 16.52
N THR A 157 -6.33 0.16 17.06
CA THR A 157 -7.70 0.30 17.58
C THR A 157 -7.80 0.20 19.11
N ASN A 158 -6.72 -0.25 19.77
CA ASN A 158 -6.68 -0.61 21.19
C ASN A 158 -7.74 -1.67 21.59
N ARG A 159 -8.19 -2.48 20.63
CA ARG A 159 -9.19 -3.54 20.83
C ARG A 159 -8.77 -4.80 20.08
N LYS A 160 -9.14 -5.97 20.61
CA LYS A 160 -9.03 -7.24 19.89
C LYS A 160 -10.19 -7.34 18.89
N PRO A 161 -9.98 -7.90 17.69
CA PRO A 161 -11.09 -8.16 16.79
C PRO A 161 -12.02 -9.21 17.40
N GLU A 162 -13.30 -8.90 17.44
CA GLU A 162 -14.39 -9.80 17.84
C GLU A 162 -14.94 -10.54 16.61
N HIS A 163 -14.85 -9.92 15.43
CA HIS A 163 -15.19 -10.54 14.15
C HIS A 163 -14.04 -10.45 13.15
N VAL A 164 -13.90 -11.49 12.33
CA VAL A 164 -12.96 -11.55 11.20
C VAL A 164 -13.76 -11.81 9.94
N SER A 165 -13.68 -10.91 8.97
CA SER A 165 -14.28 -11.08 7.64
C SER A 165 -13.18 -11.23 6.61
N SER A 166 -13.08 -12.38 5.95
CA SER A 166 -12.06 -12.63 4.93
C SER A 166 -12.65 -12.73 3.53
N SER A 167 -11.99 -12.14 2.54
CA SER A 167 -12.31 -12.29 1.12
C SER A 167 -11.05 -12.65 0.33
N THR A 168 -11.09 -13.75 -0.42
CA THR A 168 -10.10 -14.06 -1.46
C THR A 168 -10.51 -13.34 -2.74
N TRP A 169 -9.69 -12.40 -3.20
CA TRP A 169 -9.97 -11.68 -4.45
C TRP A 169 -9.40 -12.44 -5.65
N HIS A 170 -10.14 -12.51 -6.75
CA HIS A 170 -9.65 -12.98 -8.06
C HIS A 170 -9.53 -11.82 -9.07
N ILE A 171 -9.30 -10.60 -8.59
CA ILE A 171 -9.26 -9.39 -9.42
C ILE A 171 -7.99 -8.62 -9.09
N THR A 172 -7.35 -8.13 -10.15
CA THR A 172 -6.01 -7.56 -10.21
C THR A 172 -5.61 -6.66 -9.02
N PRO A 173 -4.37 -6.78 -8.53
CA PRO A 173 -3.72 -5.95 -7.49
C PRO A 173 -3.95 -4.43 -7.53
N ALA A 174 -4.44 -3.88 -8.63
CA ALA A 174 -4.38 -2.45 -8.89
C ALA A 174 -5.18 -1.57 -7.91
N VAL A 175 -6.29 -2.05 -7.33
CA VAL A 175 -7.18 -1.16 -6.54
C VAL A 175 -6.75 -1.06 -5.07
N PHE A 176 -6.24 -2.15 -4.50
CA PHE A 176 -5.83 -2.22 -3.09
C PHE A 176 -4.32 -2.39 -2.89
N LEU A 177 -3.59 -2.91 -3.90
CA LEU A 177 -2.18 -3.26 -3.81
C LEU A 177 -1.24 -2.27 -4.52
N LEU A 178 -1.77 -1.28 -5.26
CA LEU A 178 -0.94 -0.15 -5.72
C LEU A 178 -0.27 0.65 -4.58
N PRO A 179 -0.81 0.68 -3.34
CA PRO A 179 -0.11 1.23 -2.19
C PRO A 179 0.69 0.20 -1.36
N VAL A 180 0.61 -1.11 -1.61
CA VAL A 180 1.21 -2.10 -0.68
C VAL A 180 1.96 -3.30 -1.30
N ILE A 181 1.79 -3.60 -2.59
CA ILE A 181 2.59 -4.64 -3.30
C ILE A 181 3.37 -4.04 -4.45
N TYR A 182 2.81 -3.06 -5.16
CA TYR A 182 3.51 -2.26 -6.18
C TYR A 182 3.90 -0.88 -5.64
N CYS A 183 4.20 -0.85 -4.34
CA CYS A 183 4.82 0.25 -3.64
C CYS A 183 6.34 0.06 -3.61
#